data_AF-A0AAW2RIN2-F1
#
_entry.id   AF-A0AAW2RIN2-F1
#
_cell.length_a   1.000
_cell.length_b   1.000
_cell.length_c   1.000
_cell.angle_alpha   90.00
_cell.angle_beta   90.00
_cell.angle_gamma   90.00
#
_symmetry.space_group_name_H-M   'P 1'
#
loop_
_entity.id
_entity.type
_entity.pdbx_description
1 polymer ?
#
loop_
_entity_poly.entity_id
_entity_poly.type
_entity_poly.pdbx_seq_one_letter_code
_entity_poly.pdbx_strand_id
1 'polypeptide(L)'
;MSAESASAIHRNQVDLLDFVDWSSVECLNQKNGHSLPNALKQGYREDEGLILESDADEQLLIYIPFNQVVKLHSIAVQGPEEEGNTTGSEDAIDVGPGLKIT
;
A
#
# COMPACT_ATOMS: atom_id res chain seq x y z
N MET A 1 -12.86 -3.18 -23.17
CA MET A 1 -12.53 -1.83 -22.68
C MET A 1 -11.34 -2.02 -21.76
N SER A 2 -10.17 -1.51 -22.15
CA SER A 2 -8.91 -1.72 -21.42
C SER A 2 -8.84 -0.69 -20.30
N ALA A 3 -8.78 -1.14 -19.05
CA ALA A 3 -8.54 -0.27 -17.91
C ALA A 3 -7.08 0.18 -17.94
N GLU A 4 -6.87 1.47 -18.20
CA GLU A 4 -5.57 2.13 -18.02
C GLU A 4 -5.43 2.44 -16.53
N SER A 5 -4.82 1.54 -15.77
CA SER A 5 -4.52 1.75 -14.35
C SER A 5 -3.51 2.88 -14.23
N ALA A 6 -3.92 4.00 -13.63
CA ALA A 6 -3.12 5.17 -13.41
C ALA A 6 -2.15 4.99 -12.23
N SER A 7 -1.13 4.15 -12.44
CA SER A 7 0.13 4.23 -11.72
C SER A 7 1.17 4.42 -12.81
N ALA A 8 1.83 5.58 -12.84
CA ALA A 8 2.88 5.87 -13.81
C ALA A 8 4.12 5.00 -13.50
N ILE A 9 4.01 3.71 -13.80
CA ILE A 9 5.11 2.76 -13.65
C ILE A 9 6.22 3.25 -14.57
N HIS A 10 7.35 3.65 -13.97
CA HIS A 10 8.49 4.10 -14.75
C HIS A 10 8.95 2.96 -15.67
N ARG A 11 9.55 3.29 -16.83
CA ARG A 11 9.92 2.33 -17.89
C ARG A 11 10.77 1.13 -17.44
N ASN A 12 11.35 1.16 -16.24
CA ASN A 12 12.18 0.09 -15.66
C ASN A 12 11.60 -0.52 -14.37
N GLN A 13 10.34 -0.21 -14.05
CA GLN A 13 9.64 -0.73 -12.89
C GLN A 13 8.52 -1.67 -13.35
N VAL A 14 8.11 -2.56 -12.45
CA VAL A 14 6.97 -3.46 -12.65
C VAL A 14 6.11 -3.38 -11.40
N ASP A 15 4.79 -3.47 -11.55
CA ASP A 15 3.89 -3.59 -10.40
C ASP A 15 4.15 -4.95 -9.74
N LEU A 16 4.28 -4.94 -8.42
CA LEU A 16 4.54 -6.16 -7.65
C LEU A 16 3.26 -6.88 -7.21
N LEU A 17 2.09 -6.30 -7.51
CA LEU A 17 0.77 -6.81 -7.11
C LEU A 17 0.51 -8.27 -7.50
N ASP A 18 0.93 -8.66 -8.70
CA ASP A 18 0.78 -10.04 -9.21
C ASP A 18 1.62 -11.06 -8.43
N PHE A 19 2.65 -10.60 -7.70
CA PHE A 19 3.52 -11.45 -6.91
C PHE A 19 3.09 -11.55 -5.44
N VAL A 20 2.06 -10.82 -5.01
CA VAL A 20 1.58 -10.81 -3.63
C VAL A 20 0.90 -12.12 -3.27
N ASP A 21 1.24 -12.68 -2.10
CA ASP A 21 0.50 -13.80 -1.50
C ASP A 21 -0.70 -13.28 -0.70
N TRP A 22 -1.81 -13.05 -1.41
CA TRP A 22 -3.06 -12.57 -0.83
C TRP A 22 -3.63 -13.44 0.30
N SER A 23 -3.24 -14.72 0.37
CA SER A 23 -3.72 -15.63 1.43
C SER A 23 -3.11 -15.32 2.79
N SER A 24 -1.92 -14.72 2.78
CA SER A 24 -1.10 -14.43 3.96
C SER A 24 -0.91 -12.93 4.19
N VAL A 25 -1.58 -12.09 3.39
CA VAL A 25 -1.61 -10.64 3.59
C VAL A 25 -2.37 -10.31 4.87
N GLU A 26 -1.79 -9.46 5.70
CA GLU A 26 -2.37 -9.04 6.97
C GLU A 26 -2.22 -7.53 7.15
N CYS A 27 -3.21 -6.90 7.79
CA CYS A 27 -3.16 -5.51 8.19
C CYS A 27 -3.71 -5.35 9.60
N LEU A 28 -2.88 -4.82 10.51
CA LEU A 28 -3.27 -4.49 11.87
C LEU A 28 -3.69 -3.02 11.95
N ASN A 29 -4.59 -2.73 12.90
CA ASN A 29 -5.19 -1.40 13.14
C ASN A 29 -6.03 -0.84 11.99
N GLN A 30 -6.38 -1.65 10.98
CA GLN A 30 -7.34 -1.28 9.94
C GLN A 30 -8.77 -1.23 10.48
N LYS A 31 -9.56 -0.30 9.96
CA LYS A 31 -10.99 -0.16 10.26
C LYS A 31 -11.82 -1.24 9.57
N ASN A 32 -12.81 -1.76 10.29
CA ASN A 32 -13.78 -2.69 9.70
C ASN A 32 -14.50 -2.03 8.51
N GLY A 33 -14.36 -2.62 7.31
CA GLY A 33 -14.96 -2.13 6.07
C GLY A 33 -14.01 -1.28 5.21
N HIS A 34 -12.91 -0.77 5.77
CA HIS A 34 -11.87 -0.03 5.06
C HIS A 34 -10.55 -0.80 5.12
N SER A 35 -10.54 -1.98 4.51
CA SER A 35 -9.46 -2.96 4.65
C SER A 35 -8.39 -2.85 3.57
N LEU A 36 -7.23 -3.44 3.82
CA LEU A 36 -6.07 -3.39 2.93
C LEU A 36 -6.35 -3.71 1.43
N PRO A 37 -7.26 -4.65 1.07
CA PRO A 37 -7.62 -4.87 -0.34
C PRO A 37 -8.14 -3.63 -1.06
N ASN A 38 -8.77 -2.69 -0.36
CA ASN A 38 -9.25 -1.44 -0.94
C ASN A 38 -8.10 -0.58 -1.47
N ALA A 39 -6.99 -0.51 -0.72
CA ALA A 39 -5.82 0.27 -1.09
C ALA A 39 -4.83 -0.49 -1.99
N LEU A 40 -4.79 -1.83 -1.93
CA LEU A 40 -3.79 -2.61 -2.64
C LEU A 40 -4.31 -3.20 -3.97
N LYS A 41 -5.58 -3.61 -4.05
CA LYS A 41 -6.07 -4.39 -5.20
C LYS A 41 -6.30 -3.50 -6.42
N GLN A 42 -5.85 -3.97 -7.58
CA GLN A 42 -6.11 -3.31 -8.85
C GLN A 42 -7.63 -3.26 -9.14
N GLY A 43 -8.11 -2.11 -9.59
CA GLY A 43 -9.50 -1.77 -9.75
C GLY A 43 -10.13 -1.11 -8.51
N TYR A 44 -9.62 -1.38 -7.31
CA TYR A 44 -10.17 -0.83 -6.07
C TYR A 44 -9.37 0.40 -5.64
N ARG A 45 -8.04 0.36 -5.78
CA ARG A 45 -7.14 1.48 -5.46
C ARG A 45 -7.35 2.71 -6.34
N GLU A 46 -8.00 2.55 -7.50
CA GLU A 46 -8.40 3.65 -8.38
C GLU A 46 -9.77 4.25 -8.01
N ASP A 47 -10.52 3.65 -7.09
CA ASP A 47 -11.81 4.15 -6.60
C ASP A 47 -11.60 5.02 -5.36
N GLU A 48 -11.88 6.32 -5.48
CA GLU A 48 -11.74 7.29 -4.39
C GLU A 48 -12.64 6.98 -3.17
N GLY A 49 -13.69 6.16 -3.35
CA GLY A 49 -14.55 5.70 -2.26
C GLY A 49 -14.01 4.49 -1.49
N LEU A 50 -12.98 3.81 -2.01
CA LEU A 50 -12.40 2.60 -1.42
C LEU A 50 -11.03 2.91 -0.82
N ILE A 51 -11.04 3.35 0.44
CA ILE A 51 -9.82 3.66 1.20
C ILE A 51 -9.48 2.58 2.24
N LEU A 52 -8.22 2.56 2.63
CA LEU A 52 -7.72 1.93 3.86
C LEU A 52 -7.66 3.01 4.94
N GLU A 53 -8.35 2.79 6.06
CA GLU A 53 -8.45 3.74 7.18
C GLU A 53 -8.06 3.01 8.47
N SER A 54 -7.46 3.71 9.43
CA SER A 54 -7.24 3.17 10.77
C SER A 54 -8.42 3.48 11.71
N ASP A 55 -8.80 2.54 12.59
CA ASP A 55 -9.87 2.76 13.59
C ASP A 55 -9.40 2.82 15.04
N ALA A 56 -8.16 2.42 15.31
CA ALA A 56 -7.63 2.25 16.65
C ALA A 56 -6.60 3.33 16.99
N ASP A 57 -5.61 3.51 16.11
CA ASP A 57 -4.46 4.40 16.29
C ASP A 57 -4.06 5.03 14.95
N GLU A 58 -3.19 6.04 14.98
CA GLU A 58 -2.64 6.71 13.78
C GLU A 58 -1.64 5.84 13.00
N GLN A 59 -1.39 4.60 13.46
CA GLN A 59 -0.39 3.70 12.89
C GLN A 59 -1.04 2.44 12.31
N LEU A 60 -0.91 2.24 11.00
CA LEU A 60 -1.26 1.01 10.30
C LEU A 60 -0.02 0.12 10.14
N LEU A 61 -0.12 -1.15 10.51
CA LEU A 61 0.93 -2.13 10.22
C LEU A 61 0.47 -3.05 9.08
N ILE A 62 1.22 -3.05 7.99
CA ILE A 62 0.88 -3.77 6.77
C ILE A 62 1.93 -4.86 6.51
N TYR A 63 1.48 -6.11 6.44
CA TYR A 63 2.29 -7.26 6.08
C TYR A 63 1.90 -7.78 4.69
N ILE A 64 2.79 -7.60 3.71
CA ILE A 64 2.60 -8.03 2.32
C ILE A 64 3.67 -9.08 1.97
N PRO A 65 3.37 -10.37 2.10
CA PRO A 65 4.24 -11.43 1.63
C PRO A 65 4.18 -11.55 0.10
N PHE A 66 5.29 -12.01 -0.49
CA PHE A 66 5.38 -12.30 -1.93
C PHE A 66 5.58 -13.80 -2.17
N ASN A 67 4.91 -14.33 -3.19
CA ASN A 67 5.00 -15.73 -3.63
C ASN A 67 6.38 -16.10 -4.20
N GLN A 68 7.24 -15.11 -4.44
CA GLN A 68 8.58 -15.27 -4.96
C GLN A 68 9.51 -14.17 -4.45
N VAL A 69 10.81 -14.36 -4.60
CA VAL A 69 11.80 -13.34 -4.26
C VAL A 69 11.69 -12.17 -5.25
N VAL A 70 11.32 -11.00 -4.73
CA VAL A 70 11.23 -9.74 -5.49
C VAL A 70 12.31 -8.76 -5.05
N LYS A 71 12.68 -7.83 -5.94
CA LYS A 71 13.51 -6.67 -5.59
C LYS A 71 12.62 -5.45 -5.50
N LEU A 72 12.44 -4.94 -4.30
CA LEU A 72 11.64 -3.75 -4.05
C LEU A 72 12.45 -2.51 -4.47
N HIS A 73 11.99 -1.83 -5.51
CA HIS A 73 12.65 -0.62 -6.03
C HIS A 73 12.08 0.64 -5.36
N SER A 74 10.77 0.71 -5.25
CA SER A 74 10.04 1.87 -4.71
C SER A 74 8.67 1.43 -4.20
N ILE A 75 8.15 2.19 -3.23
CA ILE A 75 6.76 2.08 -2.76
C ILE A 75 6.08 3.41 -3.04
N ALA A 76 4.85 3.37 -3.56
CA ALA A 76 4.01 4.53 -3.73
C ALA A 76 2.83 4.40 -2.75
N VAL A 77 2.63 5.44 -1.94
CA VAL A 77 1.49 5.56 -1.02
C VAL A 77 0.75 6.83 -1.40
N GLN A 78 -0.55 6.72 -1.63
CA GLN A 78 -1.42 7.84 -1.93
C GLN A 78 -2.58 7.85 -0.93
N GLY A 79 -2.85 9.01 -0.36
CA GLY A 79 -3.98 9.24 0.53
C GLY A 79 -4.85 10.40 0.04
N PRO A 80 -6.05 10.57 0.61
CA PRO A 80 -6.92 11.70 0.29
C PRO A 80 -6.27 13.05 0.67
N GLU A 81 -6.61 14.13 -0.05
CA GLU A 81 -6.05 15.47 0.19
C GLU A 81 -6.45 16.10 1.53
N GLU A 82 -7.51 15.61 2.20
CA GLU A 82 -8.15 16.29 3.34
C GLU A 82 -7.99 15.64 4.73
N GLU A 83 -7.18 14.59 4.88
CA GLU A 83 -6.77 14.11 6.21
C GLU A 83 -5.24 14.01 6.27
N GLY A 84 -4.63 15.19 6.32
CA GLY A 84 -3.20 15.32 6.51
C GLY A 84 -2.78 14.84 7.90
N ASN A 85 -2.05 13.72 7.93
CA ASN A 85 -0.62 13.86 8.20
C ASN A 85 0.17 13.58 6.92
N THR A 86 0.25 14.56 6.02
CA THR A 86 1.48 14.69 5.24
C THR A 86 2.61 14.89 6.25
N THR A 87 3.23 13.79 6.67
CA THR A 87 4.51 13.86 7.37
C THR A 87 5.58 14.10 6.31
N GLY A 88 5.63 15.35 5.85
CA GLY A 88 6.82 15.96 5.26
C GLY A 88 7.88 16.26 6.33
N SER A 89 8.09 15.36 7.28
CA SER A 89 9.04 15.51 8.38
C SER A 89 9.47 14.14 8.91
N GLU A 90 10.38 13.47 8.22
CA GLU A 90 11.32 12.48 8.81
C GLU A 90 10.79 11.36 9.74
N ASP A 91 9.48 11.12 9.85
CA ASP A 91 8.95 9.98 10.61
C ASP A 91 8.97 8.77 9.68
N ALA A 92 9.99 7.95 9.91
CA ALA A 92 10.21 6.70 9.22
C ALA A 92 8.92 5.87 9.16
N ILE A 93 8.60 5.37 7.97
CA ILE A 93 7.82 4.13 7.86
C ILE A 93 8.66 3.09 8.62
N ASP A 94 8.26 2.74 9.85
CA ASP A 94 8.95 1.73 10.66
C ASP A 94 8.70 0.36 10.04
N VAL A 95 9.51 0.05 9.03
CA VAL A 95 9.50 -1.27 8.43
C VAL A 95 10.36 -2.15 9.33
N GLY A 96 9.72 -3.07 10.05
CA GLY A 96 10.36 -4.02 10.96
C GLY A 96 11.61 -4.68 10.36
N PRO A 97 12.49 -5.26 11.21
CA PRO A 97 13.90 -5.50 10.91
C PRO A 97 14.09 -6.32 9.62
N GLY A 98 14.29 -5.63 8.50
CA GLY A 98 14.35 -6.28 7.18
C GLY A 98 14.24 -5.36 5.96
N LEU A 99 13.71 -4.13 6.07
CA LEU A 99 13.62 -3.24 4.91
C LEU A 99 14.20 -1.85 5.23
N LYS A 100 15.44 -1.63 4.78
CA LYS A 100 15.99 -0.29 4.61
C LYS A 100 15.43 0.30 3.32
N ILE A 101 14.49 1.21 3.44
CA ILE A 101 14.26 2.24 2.42
C ILE A 101 15.16 3.41 2.84
N THR A 102 15.91 3.96 1.89
CA THR A 102 17.09 4.82 2.13
C THR A 102 16.80 6.02 3.01
#